data_AF-A0A960S7F9-F1
#
_entry.id   AF-A0A960S7F9-F1
#
_cell.length_a   1.000
_cell.length_b   1.000
_cell.length_c   1.000
_cell.angle_alpha   90.00
_cell.angle_beta   90.00
_cell.angle_gamma   90.00
#
_symmetry.space_group_name_H-M   'P 1'
#
loop_
_entity.id
_entity.type
_entity.pdbx_description
1 polymer ?
#
loop_
_entity_poly.entity_id
_entity_poly.type
_entity_poly.pdbx_seq_one_letter_code
_entity_poly.pdbx_strand_id
1 'polypeptide(L)' 'TLLFNRAVETVRLKGWKKLEWISDPNAEIFYLKMGATIIGHCENLLNPGSDLPLFEYYL' A
#
# COMPACT_ATOMS: atom_id res chain seq x y z
N THR A 1 2.33 -13.09 -0.47
CA THR A 1 0.89 -12.73 -0.45
C THR A 1 0.22 -13.00 0.89
N LEU A 2 0.62 -14.03 1.65
CA LEU A 2 0.01 -14.39 2.94
C LEU A 2 -0.16 -13.22 3.94
N LEU A 3 0.88 -12.41 4.13
CA LEU A 3 0.83 -11.26 5.05
C LEU A 3 -0.18 -10.19 4.61
N PHE A 4 -0.21 -9.85 3.32
CA PHE A 4 -1.18 -8.90 2.78
C PHE A 4 -2.61 -9.40 2.96
N ASN A 5 -2.87 -10.66 2.64
CA ASN A 5 -4.19 -11.26 2.82
C ASN A 5 -4.63 -11.23 4.28
N ARG A 6 -3.70 -11.46 5.22
CA ARG A 6 -3.99 -11.39 6.65
C ARG A 6 -4.30 -9.96 7.11
N ALA A 7 -3.63 -8.96 6.54
CA ALA A 7 -3.92 -7.55 6.81
C ALA A 7 -5.33 -7.19 6.32
N VAL A 8 -5.68 -7.56 5.08
CA VAL A 8 -7.01 -7.39 4.48
C VAL A 8 -8.10 -8.03 5.35
N GLU A 9 -7.90 -9.28 5.78
CA GLU A 9 -8.84 -9.99 6.65
C GLU A 9 -9.03 -9.28 8.00
N THR A 10 -7.94 -8.81 8.60
CA THR A 10 -7.98 -8.09 9.88
C THR A 10 -8.80 -6.80 9.77
N VAL A 11 -8.61 -6.05 8.68
CA VAL A 11 -9.34 -4.80 8.41
C VAL A 11 -10.82 -5.09 8.14
N ARG A 12 -11.13 -6.17 7.42
CA ARG A 12 -12.51 -6.62 7.18
C ARG A 12 -13.23 -7.01 8.47
N LEU A 13 -12.57 -7.77 9.35
CA LEU A 13 -13.13 -8.15 10.65
C LEU A 13 -13.41 -6.96 11.58
N LYS A 14 -12.73 -5.83 11.37
CA LYS A 14 -12.95 -4.56 12.08
C LYS A 14 -14.04 -3.69 11.45
N GLY A 15 -14.63 -4.09 10.32
CA GLY A 15 -15.63 -3.31 9.61
C GLY A 15 -15.08 -2.05 8.92
N TRP A 16 -13.75 -1.98 8.73
CA TRP A 16 -13.13 -0.90 7.96
C TRP A 16 -13.37 -1.11 6.46
N LYS A 17 -13.21 -0.04 5.67
CA LYS A 17 -13.53 -0.06 4.22
C LYS A 17 -12.31 -0.06 3.32
N LYS A 18 -11.16 0.37 3.84
CA LYS A 18 -9.92 0.45 3.07
C LYS A 18 -8.66 0.36 3.94
N LEU A 19 -7.55 0.08 3.27
CA LEU A 19 -6.18 0.22 3.77
C LEU A 19 -5.49 1.34 3.00
N GLU A 20 -4.64 2.11 3.68
CA GLU A 20 -3.72 3.08 3.07
C GLU A 20 -2.31 2.87 3.62
N TRP A 21 -1.29 2.91 2.77
CA TRP A 21 0.10 2.74 3.20
C TRP A 21 1.09 3.36 2.21
N ILE A 22 2.25 3.74 2.72
CA ILE A 22 3.42 4.16 1.93
C ILE A 22 4.30 2.93 1.72
N SER A 23 4.92 2.78 0.54
CA SER A 23 5.85 1.68 0.31
C SER A 23 7.10 2.07 -0.46
N ASP A 24 8.07 1.15 -0.47
CA ASP A 24 9.25 1.26 -1.32
C ASP A 24 8.83 1.21 -2.81
N PRO A 25 9.39 2.06 -3.68
CA PRO A 25 9.03 2.09 -5.11
C PRO A 25 9.27 0.75 -5.83
N ASN A 26 10.27 -0.02 -5.39
CA ASN A 26 10.56 -1.32 -5.99
C ASN A 26 9.45 -2.35 -5.72
N ALA A 27 8.59 -2.11 -4.72
CA ALA A 27 7.46 -2.96 -4.39
C ALA A 27 6.16 -2.54 -5.10
N GLU A 28 6.16 -1.47 -5.90
CA GLU A 28 4.95 -0.94 -6.53
C GLU A 28 4.20 -1.98 -7.36
N ILE A 29 4.90 -2.64 -8.29
CA ILE A 29 4.31 -3.67 -9.15
C ILE A 29 3.68 -4.81 -8.33
N PHE A 30 4.26 -5.13 -7.18
CA PHE A 30 3.73 -6.16 -6.30
C PHE A 30 2.36 -5.75 -5.73
N TYR A 31 2.22 -4.53 -5.21
CA TYR A 31 0.96 -4.05 -4.64
C TYR A 31 -0.11 -3.77 -5.70
N LEU A 32 0.28 -3.27 -6.86
CA LEU A 32 -0.63 -3.13 -8.01
C LEU A 32 -1.21 -4.49 -8.41
N LYS A 33 -0.38 -5.55 -8.46
CA LYS A 33 -0.85 -6.92 -8.73
C LYS A 33 -1.77 -7.48 -7.64
N MET A 34 -1.72 -6.95 -6.43
CA MET A 34 -2.63 -7.31 -5.34
C MET A 34 -3.97 -6.56 -5.41
N GLY A 35 -4.14 -5.64 -6.36
CA GLY A 35 -5.35 -4.83 -6.52
C GLY A 35 -5.31 -3.51 -5.75
N ALA A 36 -4.14 -3.09 -5.26
CA ALA A 36 -3.96 -1.75 -4.72
C ALA A 36 -3.96 -0.71 -5.85
N THR A 37 -4.22 0.54 -5.49
CA THR A 37 -4.16 1.70 -6.39
C THR A 37 -3.23 2.75 -5.81
N ILE A 38 -2.50 3.47 -6.64
CA ILE A 38 -1.65 4.58 -6.22
C ILE A 38 -2.51 5.84 -6.12
N ILE A 39 -2.49 6.49 -4.97
CA ILE A 39 -3.24 7.72 -4.69
C ILE A 39 -2.34 8.95 -4.50
N GLY A 40 -1.03 8.77 -4.53
CA GLY A 40 -0.09 9.86 -4.43
C GLY A 40 1.34 9.40 -4.25
N HIS A 41 2.22 10.36 -4.01
CA HIS A 41 3.62 10.16 -3.73
C HIS A 41 4.03 11.10 -2.59
N CYS A 42 4.97 10.68 -1.75
CA CYS A 42 5.58 11.53 -0.75
C CYS A 42 7.11 11.50 -0.85
N GLU A 43 7.76 12.58 -0.43
CA GLU A 43 9.22 12.69 -0.46
C GLU A 43 9.89 11.59 0.38
N ASN A 44 10.90 10.93 -0.19
CA ASN A 44 11.73 10.01 0.55
C ASN A 44 12.83 10.75 1.31
N LEU A 45 12.59 11.01 2.59
CA LEU A 45 13.55 11.70 3.46
C LEU A 45 14.86 10.93 3.67
N LEU A 46 14.87 9.61 3.44
CA LEU A 46 16.06 8.77 3.60
C LEU A 46 16.87 8.64 2.31
N ASN A 47 16.25 8.86 1.16
CA ASN A 47 16.90 8.84 -0.15
C ASN A 47 16.41 10.02 -1.00
N PRO A 48 16.97 11.22 -0.80
CA PRO A 48 16.56 12.42 -1.53
C PRO A 48 16.64 12.23 -3.04
N GLY A 49 15.57 12.59 -3.75
CA GLY A 49 15.44 12.40 -5.20
C GLY A 49 14.70 11.11 -5.62
N SER A 50 14.28 10.29 -4.65
CA SER A 50 13.28 9.24 -4.85
C SER A 50 11.98 9.64 -4.17
N ASP A 51 10.85 9.33 -4.79
CA ASP A 51 9.53 9.47 -4.16
C ASP A 51 9.04 8.10 -3.67
N LEU A 52 8.25 8.08 -2.60
CA LEU A 52 7.61 6.88 -2.09
C LEU A 52 6.12 6.87 -2.52
N PRO A 53 5.65 5.83 -3.22
CA PRO A 53 4.23 5.72 -3.58
C PRO A 53 3.35 5.51 -2.35
N LEU A 54 2.22 6.23 -2.33
CA LEU A 54 1.11 6.05 -1.40
C LEU A 54 0.03 5.22 -2.09
N PHE A 55 -0.34 4.11 -1.46
CA PHE A 55 -1.36 3.19 -1.97
C PHE A 55 -2.65 3.24 -1.17
N GLU A 56 -3.75 2.87 -1.81
CA GLU A 56 -4.97 2.43 -1.15
C GLU A 56 -5.48 1.08 -1.69
N TYR A 57 -6.22 0.35 -0.84
CA TYR A 57 -6.91 -0.89 -1.21
C TYR A 57 -8.29 -0.95 -0.54
N TYR A 58 -9.34 -1.12 -1.34
CA TYR A 58 -10.72 -1.29 -0.86
C TYR A 58 -11.05 -2.78 -0.67
N LEU A 59 -11.78 -3.08 0.42
CA LEU A 59 -12.09 -4.44 0.89
C LEU A 59 -13.29 -5.13 0.23
#